data_AF-A0A6I9MQ09-F1
#
_entry.id   AF-A0A6I9MQ09-F1
#
_cell.length_a   1.000
_cell.length_b   1.000
_cell.length_c   1.000
_cell.angle_alpha   90.00
_cell.angle_beta   90.00
_cell.angle_gamma   90.00
#
_symmetry.space_group_name_H-M   'P 1'
#
loop_
_entity.id
_entity.type
_entity.pdbx_description
1 polymer ?
#
loop_
_entity_poly.entity_id
_entity_poly.type
_entity_poly.pdbx_seq_one_letter_code
_entity_poly.pdbx_strand_id
1 'polypeptide(L)'
;MNIFFVFQTKIAGVGFVKIHAPWNILCREAELMKLKMPTKKVYEVKQLSGVVEKICSLACKLVEPLHPHVEEHQPQNIKHLSHTFSREKQHLFDLSDKDNFFDSKTRSSIVFEILKRTKCKAKYSMGITSLLGSGIYTAAYPLHDGDINEESAVHNDRRLLYEEWANYSVFFKYQPIGLVR
;
A
#
# COMPACT_ATOMS: atom_id res chain seq x y z
N MET A 1 -3.99 -4.28 -7.02
CA MET A 1 -3.43 -5.64 -6.79
C MET A 1 -4.50 -6.67 -6.47
N ASN A 2 -4.18 -7.96 -6.65
CA ASN A 2 -5.06 -9.12 -6.59
C ASN A 2 -4.57 -10.08 -5.48
N ILE A 3 -5.47 -10.67 -4.69
CA ILE A 3 -5.11 -11.72 -3.71
C ILE A 3 -5.05 -13.06 -4.41
N PHE A 4 -3.99 -13.84 -4.17
CA PHE A 4 -3.86 -15.20 -4.68
C PHE A 4 -4.20 -16.23 -3.60
N PHE A 5 -5.00 -17.21 -3.98
CA PHE A 5 -5.22 -18.43 -3.22
C PHE A 5 -4.51 -19.57 -3.90
N VAL A 6 -3.86 -20.41 -3.11
CA VAL A 6 -3.25 -21.66 -3.54
C VAL A 6 -4.09 -22.80 -2.99
N PHE A 7 -4.43 -23.77 -3.83
CA PHE A 7 -5.12 -25.00 -3.40
C PHE A 7 -4.58 -26.21 -4.16
N GLN A 8 -4.72 -27.40 -3.57
CA GLN A 8 -4.36 -28.64 -4.23
C GLN A 8 -5.50 -29.12 -5.12
N THR A 9 -5.22 -29.43 -6.38
CA THR A 9 -6.24 -29.94 -7.31
C THR A 9 -6.47 -31.44 -7.10
N LYS A 10 -7.66 -31.94 -7.48
CA LYS A 10 -7.99 -33.38 -7.43
C LYS A 10 -7.16 -34.23 -8.39
N ILE A 11 -6.54 -33.60 -9.38
CA ILE A 11 -5.51 -34.18 -10.26
C ILE A 11 -4.17 -33.64 -9.75
N ALA A 12 -3.08 -34.42 -9.82
CA ALA A 12 -1.77 -34.02 -9.33
C ALA A 12 -1.38 -32.62 -9.85
N GLY A 13 -1.37 -31.62 -8.97
CA GLY A 13 -1.14 -30.23 -9.35
C GLY A 13 -1.52 -29.22 -8.27
N VAL A 14 -1.02 -27.99 -8.43
CA VAL A 14 -1.33 -26.84 -7.59
C VAL A 14 -2.18 -25.87 -8.42
N GLY A 15 -3.35 -25.50 -7.90
CA GLY A 15 -4.25 -24.52 -8.48
C GLY A 15 -4.05 -23.14 -7.86
N PHE A 16 -4.21 -22.10 -8.68
CA PHE A 16 -4.13 -20.69 -8.26
C PHE A 16 -5.43 -19.96 -8.59
N VAL A 17 -5.97 -19.21 -7.62
CA VAL A 17 -7.11 -18.31 -7.82
C VAL A 17 -6.69 -16.88 -7.58
N LYS A 18 -6.89 -16.02 -8.57
CA LYS A 18 -6.64 -14.57 -8.49
C LYS A 18 -7.95 -13.84 -8.18
N ILE A 19 -7.98 -13.09 -7.08
CA ILE A 19 -9.14 -12.30 -6.67
C ILE A 19 -8.91 -10.83 -6.99
N HIS A 20 -9.87 -10.24 -7.68
CA HIS A 20 -9.91 -8.82 -8.02
C HIS A 20 -11.18 -8.17 -7.45
N ALA A 21 -11.05 -6.98 -6.87
CA ALA A 21 -12.18 -6.14 -6.48
C ALA A 21 -12.31 -4.94 -7.44
N PRO A 22 -13.46 -4.80 -8.13
CA PRO A 22 -13.72 -3.66 -9.00
C PRO A 22 -13.92 -2.37 -8.21
N TRP A 23 -13.79 -1.22 -8.87
CA TRP A 23 -13.81 0.12 -8.26
C TRP A 23 -15.02 0.37 -7.34
N ASN A 24 -16.23 0.00 -7.77
CA ASN A 24 -17.44 0.17 -6.97
C ASN A 24 -17.40 -0.63 -5.65
N ILE A 25 -16.81 -1.83 -5.66
CA ILE A 25 -16.62 -2.67 -4.47
C ILE A 25 -15.54 -2.07 -3.56
N LEU A 26 -14.43 -1.59 -4.14
CA LEU A 26 -13.38 -0.88 -3.39
C LEU A 26 -13.95 0.35 -2.68
N CYS A 27 -14.69 1.20 -3.38
CA CYS A 27 -15.34 2.36 -2.76
C CYS A 27 -16.32 1.95 -1.67
N ARG A 28 -17.09 0.87 -1.88
CA ARG A 28 -18.05 0.39 -0.90
C ARG A 28 -17.38 -0.01 0.40
N GLU A 29 -16.38 -0.85 0.30
CA GLU A 29 -15.70 -1.42 1.45
C GLU A 29 -14.77 -0.40 2.13
N ALA A 30 -14.13 0.49 1.36
CA ALA A 30 -13.34 1.59 1.91
C ALA A 30 -14.16 2.50 2.84
N GLU A 31 -15.41 2.78 2.47
CA GLU A 31 -16.34 3.56 3.30
C GLU A 31 -16.78 2.78 4.55
N LEU A 32 -17.08 1.48 4.41
CA LEU A 32 -17.41 0.61 5.54
C LEU A 32 -16.23 0.50 6.54
N MET A 33 -15.00 0.45 6.02
CA MET A 33 -13.77 0.40 6.79
C MET A 33 -13.34 1.77 7.35
N LYS A 34 -14.03 2.86 6.96
CA LYS A 34 -13.70 4.24 7.34
C LYS A 34 -12.26 4.65 7.02
N LEU A 35 -11.73 4.19 5.88
CA LEU A 35 -10.36 4.51 5.45
C LEU A 35 -10.16 6.02 5.33
N LYS A 36 -9.06 6.54 5.88
CA LYS A 36 -8.70 7.96 5.71
C LYS A 36 -7.89 8.10 4.43
N MET A 37 -8.38 8.92 3.50
CA MET A 37 -7.76 9.16 2.20
C MET A 37 -7.38 10.64 2.07
N PRO A 38 -6.30 10.97 1.33
CA PRO A 38 -5.90 12.36 1.09
C PRO A 38 -6.97 13.09 0.26
N THR A 39 -7.28 14.32 0.67
CA THR A 39 -8.23 15.20 -0.05
C THR A 39 -7.50 16.15 -0.98
N LYS A 40 -8.24 16.79 -1.89
CA LYS A 40 -7.74 17.87 -2.76
C LYS A 40 -7.26 19.10 -1.98
N LYS A 41 -7.74 19.28 -0.74
CA LYS A 41 -7.31 20.39 0.10
C LYS A 41 -5.94 20.08 0.70
N VAL A 42 -5.02 20.98 0.44
CA VAL A 42 -3.68 20.98 1.01
C VAL A 42 -3.52 22.19 1.93
N TYR A 43 -2.62 22.09 2.89
CA TYR A 43 -2.15 23.24 3.64
C TYR A 43 -0.63 23.34 3.52
N GLU A 44 -0.16 24.59 3.50
CA GLU A 44 1.26 24.88 3.53
C GLU A 44 1.73 24.98 4.97
N VAL A 45 2.73 24.18 5.32
CA VAL A 45 3.42 24.26 6.59
C VAL A 45 4.30 25.50 6.52
N LYS A 46 4.04 26.47 7.39
CA LYS A 46 4.88 27.66 7.50
C LYS A 46 6.31 27.24 7.84
N GLN A 47 7.24 27.59 6.96
CA GLN A 47 8.66 27.39 7.18
C GLN A 47 9.12 28.16 8.43
N LEU A 48 10.09 27.58 9.14
CA LEU A 48 10.80 28.29 10.20
C LEU A 48 11.49 29.50 9.58
N SER A 49 11.32 30.70 10.12
CA SER A 49 11.90 31.93 9.56
C SER A 49 13.16 32.36 10.29
N GLY A 50 14.18 32.82 9.56
CA GLY A 50 15.33 33.54 10.12
C GLY A 50 16.52 32.64 10.46
N VAL A 51 17.14 32.84 11.62
CA VAL A 51 18.38 32.13 12.01
C VAL A 51 18.15 30.61 12.15
N VAL A 52 16.96 30.21 12.61
CA VAL A 52 16.59 28.80 12.79
C VAL A 52 16.57 28.05 11.46
N GLU A 53 16.11 28.68 10.38
CA GLU A 53 16.09 28.11 9.03
C GLU A 53 17.50 27.82 8.51
N LYS A 54 18.43 28.74 8.76
CA LYS A 54 19.85 28.58 8.37
C LYS A 54 20.52 27.45 9.15
N ILE A 55 20.22 27.31 10.44
CA ILE A 55 20.76 26.21 11.25
C ILE A 55 20.15 24.88 10.80
N CYS A 56 18.84 24.82 10.59
CA CYS A 56 18.17 23.61 10.09
C CYS A 56 18.71 23.19 8.72
N SER A 57 18.85 24.12 7.77
CA SER A 57 19.38 23.80 6.44
C SER A 57 20.82 23.30 6.45
N LEU A 58 21.69 23.86 7.31
CA LEU A 58 23.05 23.35 7.49
C LEU A 58 23.06 21.96 8.13
N ALA A 59 22.22 21.73 9.14
CA ALA A 59 22.06 20.42 9.75
C ALA A 59 21.55 19.39 8.72
N CYS A 60 20.52 19.74 7.94
CA CYS A 60 19.97 18.89 6.87
C CYS A 60 21.02 18.52 5.81
N LYS A 61 21.83 19.48 5.35
CA LYS A 61 22.93 19.21 4.40
C LYS A 61 23.99 18.27 4.97
N LEU A 62 24.27 18.36 6.27
CA LEU A 62 25.24 17.48 6.92
C LEU A 62 24.77 16.02 6.96
N VAL A 63 23.45 15.82 7.12
CA VAL A 63 22.85 14.48 7.18
C VAL A 63 22.30 13.99 5.84
N GLU A 64 22.38 14.80 4.78
CA GLU A 64 21.89 14.49 3.42
C GLU A 64 22.47 13.17 2.86
N PRO A 65 23.77 12.84 3.01
CA PRO A 65 24.31 11.56 2.54
C PRO A 65 23.74 10.32 3.25
N LEU A 66 23.15 10.51 4.43
CA LEU A 66 22.49 9.45 5.20
C LEU A 66 21.01 9.32 4.84
N HIS A 67 20.43 10.25 4.08
CA HIS A 67 19.04 10.15 3.67
C HIS A 67 18.90 9.21 2.46
N PRO A 68 17.88 8.34 2.45
CA PRO A 68 17.60 7.48 1.33
C PRO A 68 17.16 8.32 0.12
N HIS A 69 17.62 7.94 -1.07
CA HIS A 69 17.28 8.60 -2.33
C HIS A 69 15.93 8.10 -2.83
N VAL A 70 14.87 8.57 -2.18
CA VAL A 70 13.49 8.30 -2.56
C VAL A 70 12.95 9.57 -3.22
N GLU A 71 12.31 9.46 -4.38
CA GLU A 71 11.53 10.57 -4.92
C GLU A 71 10.40 10.88 -3.92
N GLU A 72 10.58 11.94 -3.11
CA GLU A 72 9.47 12.45 -2.32
C GLU A 72 8.45 13.01 -3.31
N HIS A 73 7.40 12.24 -3.60
CA HIS A 73 6.28 12.65 -4.46
C HIS A 73 5.57 13.94 -3.99
N GLN A 74 5.93 14.49 -2.82
CA GLN A 74 5.38 15.73 -2.30
C GLN A 74 6.48 16.70 -1.82
N PRO A 75 6.39 17.99 -2.18
CA PRO A 75 7.23 19.01 -1.57
C PRO A 75 6.97 19.06 -0.06
N GLN A 76 8.04 19.04 0.75
CA GLN A 76 8.01 18.89 2.22
C GLN A 76 7.08 19.88 2.96
N ASN A 77 6.74 21.01 2.35
CA ASN A 77 5.88 22.04 2.93
C ASN A 77 4.39 21.85 2.63
N ILE A 78 3.99 20.96 1.73
CA ILE A 78 2.59 20.78 1.35
C ILE A 78 2.09 19.48 1.96
N LYS A 79 1.09 19.57 2.83
CA LYS A 79 0.45 18.39 3.42
C LYS A 79 -1.00 18.30 3.00
N HIS A 80 -1.39 17.15 2.49
CA HIS A 80 -2.78 16.85 2.19
C HIS A 80 -3.56 16.65 3.48
N LEU A 81 -4.72 17.29 3.58
CA LEU A 81 -5.68 16.96 4.62
C LEU A 81 -6.27 15.58 4.31
N SER A 82 -6.27 14.66 5.27
CA SER A 82 -6.97 13.38 5.12
C SER A 82 -8.40 13.46 5.63
N HIS A 83 -9.33 12.81 4.92
CA HIS A 83 -10.72 12.65 5.36
C HIS A 83 -11.14 11.19 5.22
N THR A 84 -12.06 10.73 6.07
CA THR A 84 -12.66 9.40 5.90
C THR A 84 -13.35 9.30 4.55
N PHE A 85 -13.00 8.29 3.77
CA PHE A 85 -13.57 8.04 2.46
C PHE A 85 -15.08 7.83 2.56
N SER A 86 -15.83 8.52 1.71
CA SER A 86 -17.27 8.36 1.59
C SER A 86 -17.69 8.57 0.15
N ARG A 87 -18.58 7.70 -0.35
CA ARG A 87 -19.10 7.81 -1.71
C ARG A 87 -19.91 9.10 -1.92
N GLU A 88 -20.58 9.59 -0.88
CA GLU A 88 -21.34 10.85 -0.92
C GLU A 88 -20.42 12.07 -0.99
N LYS A 89 -19.21 11.98 -0.41
CA LYS A 89 -18.23 13.07 -0.36
C LYS A 89 -17.08 12.89 -1.35
N GLN A 90 -17.32 12.16 -2.46
CA GLN A 90 -16.30 11.91 -3.49
C GLN A 90 -15.64 13.16 -4.04
N HIS A 91 -16.38 14.28 -4.10
CA HIS A 91 -15.86 15.57 -4.56
C HIS A 91 -14.65 16.08 -3.77
N LEU A 92 -14.49 15.66 -2.51
CA LEU A 92 -13.34 16.03 -1.66
C LEU A 92 -12.03 15.35 -2.09
N PHE A 93 -12.11 14.22 -2.79
CA PHE A 93 -10.97 13.39 -3.16
C PHE A 93 -10.61 13.62 -4.64
N ASP A 94 -9.33 13.46 -4.97
CA ASP A 94 -8.91 13.38 -6.37
C ASP A 94 -9.13 11.96 -6.89
N LEU A 95 -10.05 11.82 -7.82
CA LEU A 95 -10.46 10.54 -8.43
C LEU A 95 -10.19 10.53 -9.94
N SER A 96 -9.27 11.39 -10.41
CA SER A 96 -8.83 11.45 -11.80
C SER A 96 -8.17 10.13 -12.21
N ASP A 97 -7.25 9.63 -11.38
CA ASP A 97 -6.62 8.32 -11.50
C ASP A 97 -7.23 7.30 -10.51
N LYS A 98 -8.25 6.58 -10.98
CA LYS A 98 -8.93 5.56 -10.18
C LYS A 98 -8.10 4.30 -9.97
N ASP A 99 -7.13 4.04 -10.84
CA ASP A 99 -6.33 2.83 -10.75
C ASP A 99 -5.32 2.93 -9.62
N ASN A 100 -4.78 4.13 -9.39
CA ASN A 100 -3.82 4.42 -8.32
C ASN A 100 -4.40 5.08 -7.07
N PHE A 101 -5.66 5.58 -7.09
CA PHE A 101 -6.27 6.21 -5.89
C PHE A 101 -6.27 5.30 -4.66
N PHE A 102 -6.59 4.02 -4.86
CA PHE A 102 -6.37 2.99 -3.84
C PHE A 102 -5.08 2.25 -4.19
N ASP A 103 -4.03 2.49 -3.42
CA ASP A 103 -2.75 1.84 -3.61
C ASP A 103 -2.84 0.31 -3.47
N SER A 104 -1.79 -0.37 -3.92
CA SER A 104 -1.67 -1.83 -3.95
C SER A 104 -1.99 -2.48 -2.58
N LYS A 105 -1.46 -1.86 -1.52
CA LYS A 105 -1.64 -2.23 -0.12
C LYS A 105 -3.07 -2.05 0.39
N THR A 106 -3.69 -0.91 0.12
CA THR A 106 -5.07 -0.58 0.53
C THR A 106 -6.05 -1.51 -0.17
N ARG A 107 -5.86 -1.75 -1.46
CA ARG A 107 -6.67 -2.72 -2.22
C ARG A 107 -6.58 -4.12 -1.62
N SER A 108 -5.38 -4.57 -1.31
CA SER A 108 -5.17 -5.89 -0.71
C SER A 108 -5.83 -5.99 0.67
N SER A 109 -5.72 -4.92 1.47
CA SER A 109 -6.37 -4.83 2.78
C SER A 109 -7.89 -4.90 2.66
N ILE A 110 -8.49 -4.16 1.71
CA ILE A 110 -9.93 -4.21 1.43
C ILE A 110 -10.37 -5.63 1.03
N VAL A 111 -9.67 -6.26 0.09
CA VAL A 111 -10.03 -7.62 -0.37
C VAL A 111 -9.91 -8.63 0.77
N PHE A 112 -8.86 -8.54 1.58
CA PHE A 112 -8.68 -9.42 2.74
C PHE A 112 -9.80 -9.23 3.78
N GLU A 113 -10.24 -8.00 4.01
CA GLU A 113 -11.38 -7.70 4.87
C GLU A 113 -12.70 -8.31 4.35
N ILE A 114 -12.95 -8.23 3.04
CA ILE A 114 -14.10 -8.91 2.42
C ILE A 114 -14.04 -10.42 2.67
N LEU A 115 -12.87 -11.03 2.45
CA LEU A 115 -12.68 -12.48 2.60
C LEU A 115 -12.88 -12.96 4.04
N LYS A 116 -12.43 -12.17 5.03
CA LYS A 116 -12.65 -12.48 6.44
C LYS A 116 -14.14 -12.48 6.82
N ARG A 117 -14.93 -11.56 6.26
CA ARG A 117 -16.36 -11.41 6.57
C ARG A 117 -17.24 -12.37 5.76
N THR A 118 -16.78 -12.78 4.59
CA THR A 118 -17.53 -13.64 3.68
C THR A 118 -17.57 -15.08 4.22
N LYS A 119 -18.78 -15.63 4.32
CA LYS A 119 -19.04 -17.01 4.78
C LYS A 119 -19.60 -17.83 3.63
N CYS A 120 -19.03 -19.02 3.40
CA CYS A 120 -19.56 -19.99 2.45
C CYS A 120 -20.77 -20.71 3.07
N LYS A 121 -21.92 -20.68 2.39
CA LYS A 121 -23.11 -21.46 2.75
C LYS A 121 -22.98 -22.90 2.22
N ALA A 122 -21.95 -23.61 2.67
CA ALA A 122 -21.90 -25.06 2.53
C ALA A 122 -22.66 -25.71 3.69
N LYS A 123 -22.55 -27.04 3.85
CA LYS A 123 -23.15 -27.80 4.97
C LYS A 123 -22.81 -27.20 6.35
N TYR A 124 -21.71 -26.46 6.45
CA TYR A 124 -21.34 -25.59 7.57
C TYR A 124 -20.89 -24.22 7.05
N SER A 125 -21.25 -23.15 7.78
CA SER A 125 -20.78 -21.80 7.48
C SER A 125 -19.28 -21.68 7.72
N MET A 126 -18.48 -21.73 6.66
CA MET A 126 -17.01 -21.62 6.73
C MET A 126 -16.51 -20.30 6.15
N GLY A 127 -15.67 -19.58 6.88
CA GLY A 127 -14.94 -18.41 6.39
C GLY A 127 -13.52 -18.77 5.95
N ILE A 128 -12.75 -17.80 5.45
CA ILE A 128 -11.42 -18.08 4.89
C ILE A 128 -10.45 -18.77 5.88
N THR A 129 -10.47 -18.37 7.14
CA THR A 129 -9.63 -19.00 8.19
C THR A 129 -9.96 -20.48 8.36
N SER A 130 -11.24 -20.85 8.30
CA SER A 130 -11.66 -22.25 8.38
C SER A 130 -11.23 -23.03 7.16
N LEU A 131 -11.32 -22.44 5.95
CA LEU A 131 -10.91 -23.08 4.70
C LEU A 131 -9.40 -23.32 4.63
N LEU A 132 -8.60 -22.40 5.19
CA LEU A 132 -7.16 -22.58 5.35
C LEU A 132 -6.86 -23.65 6.42
N GLY A 133 -7.51 -23.56 7.58
CA GLY A 133 -7.31 -24.52 8.68
C GLY A 133 -7.73 -25.95 8.36
N SER A 134 -8.69 -26.13 7.45
CA SER A 134 -9.11 -27.44 6.95
C SER A 134 -8.30 -27.94 5.76
N GLY A 135 -7.30 -27.18 5.29
CA GLY A 135 -6.46 -27.53 4.14
C GLY A 135 -7.18 -27.50 2.78
N ILE A 136 -8.35 -26.86 2.67
CA ILE A 136 -9.03 -26.67 1.38
C ILE A 136 -8.24 -25.68 0.52
N TYR A 137 -7.79 -24.59 1.15
CA TYR A 137 -6.76 -23.72 0.60
C TYR A 137 -5.46 -23.96 1.37
N THR A 138 -4.36 -24.04 0.64
CA THR A 138 -3.01 -24.19 1.20
C THR A 138 -2.45 -22.85 1.68
N ALA A 139 -2.75 -21.77 0.95
CA ALA A 139 -2.28 -20.43 1.28
C ALA A 139 -3.19 -19.34 0.71
N ALA A 140 -3.12 -18.15 1.30
CA ALA A 140 -3.74 -16.93 0.82
C ALA A 140 -2.79 -15.75 1.07
N TYR A 141 -2.37 -15.06 0.01
CA TYR A 141 -1.41 -13.95 0.14
C TYR A 141 -1.64 -12.86 -0.92
N PRO A 142 -1.36 -11.59 -0.58
CA PRO A 142 -1.23 -10.54 -1.59
C PRO A 142 0.02 -10.80 -2.44
N LEU A 143 -0.01 -10.39 -3.71
CA LEU A 143 1.22 -10.35 -4.50
C LEU A 143 2.13 -9.20 -4.06
N HIS A 144 3.39 -9.21 -4.48
CA HIS A 144 4.29 -8.07 -4.36
C HIS A 144 4.42 -7.37 -5.70
N ASP A 145 4.85 -6.11 -5.66
CA ASP A 145 5.16 -5.34 -6.85
C ASP A 145 6.51 -5.80 -7.43
N GLY A 146 6.51 -6.20 -8.70
CA GLY A 146 7.70 -6.47 -9.52
C GLY A 146 8.72 -7.51 -9.00
N ASP A 147 9.70 -7.79 -9.86
CA ASP A 147 10.96 -8.41 -9.48
C ASP A 147 11.98 -7.32 -9.09
N ILE A 148 12.91 -7.67 -8.21
CA ILE A 148 14.05 -6.85 -7.79
C ILE A 148 15.19 -6.96 -8.81
N ASN A 149 15.35 -8.13 -9.45
CA ASN A 149 16.54 -8.47 -10.25
C ASN A 149 16.38 -8.29 -11.77
N GLU A 150 15.18 -7.96 -12.26
CA GLU A 150 14.97 -7.77 -13.70
C GLU A 150 15.51 -6.40 -14.15
N GLU A 151 16.58 -6.41 -14.95
CA GLU A 151 17.21 -5.19 -15.50
C GLU A 151 16.29 -4.36 -16.40
N SER A 152 15.28 -4.99 -17.01
CA SER A 152 14.28 -4.36 -17.88
C SER A 152 13.00 -3.95 -17.14
N ALA A 153 12.89 -4.20 -15.83
CA ALA A 153 11.68 -3.91 -15.08
C ALA A 153 11.48 -2.40 -14.88
N VAL A 154 10.23 -1.97 -15.07
CA VAL A 154 9.73 -0.64 -14.66
C VAL A 154 10.11 -0.39 -13.20
N HIS A 155 10.55 0.84 -12.89
CA HIS A 155 10.87 1.26 -11.52
C HIS A 155 9.72 0.90 -10.58
N ASN A 156 10.01 0.14 -9.53
CA ASN A 156 9.01 -0.38 -8.60
C ASN A 156 9.46 -0.18 -7.15
N ASP A 157 8.50 0.04 -6.25
CA ASP A 157 8.77 0.35 -4.84
C ASP A 157 9.60 -0.74 -4.15
N ARG A 158 9.44 -2.00 -4.57
CA ARG A 158 10.19 -3.13 -3.98
C ARG A 158 11.68 -3.07 -4.29
N ARG A 159 12.05 -2.71 -5.53
CA ARG A 159 13.43 -2.49 -5.93
C ARG A 159 14.02 -1.27 -5.25
N LEU A 160 13.29 -0.15 -5.22
CA LEU A 160 13.72 1.07 -4.52
C LEU A 160 13.98 0.81 -3.03
N LEU A 161 13.09 0.05 -2.36
CA LEU A 161 13.28 -0.37 -0.98
C LEU A 161 14.53 -1.23 -0.78
N TYR A 162 14.87 -2.10 -1.73
CA TYR A 162 16.09 -2.91 -1.66
C TYR A 162 17.35 -2.05 -1.80
N GLU A 163 17.37 -1.13 -2.77
CA GLU A 163 18.51 -0.26 -3.04
C GLU A 163 18.76 0.75 -1.91
N GLU A 164 17.70 1.28 -1.31
CA GLU A 164 17.78 2.39 -0.35
C GLU A 164 17.62 1.99 1.12
N TRP A 165 17.24 0.75 1.42
CA TRP A 165 17.01 0.34 2.82
C TRP A 165 17.29 -1.13 3.13
N ALA A 166 16.67 -2.07 2.42
CA ALA A 166 16.70 -3.50 2.73
C ALA A 166 17.97 -4.22 2.23
N ASN A 167 19.13 -3.55 2.35
CA ASN A 167 20.44 -4.07 1.95
C ASN A 167 21.52 -3.69 2.99
N TYR A 168 22.39 -4.65 3.32
CA TYR A 168 23.49 -4.45 4.27
C TYR A 168 24.48 -3.38 3.83
N SER A 169 24.60 -3.06 2.54
CA SER A 169 25.47 -1.98 2.07
C SER A 169 24.97 -0.58 2.46
N VAL A 170 23.70 -0.43 2.84
CA VAL A 170 23.05 0.86 3.15
C VAL A 170 22.53 0.95 4.58
N PHE A 171 23.00 0.08 5.48
CA PHE A 171 22.55 0.02 6.88
C PHE A 171 22.75 1.33 7.68
N PHE A 172 23.62 2.23 7.20
CA PHE A 172 23.90 3.53 7.81
C PHE A 172 22.93 4.63 7.36
N LYS A 173 22.11 4.40 6.33
CA LYS A 173 21.08 5.34 5.88
C LYS A 173 19.89 5.33 6.85
N TYR A 174 19.16 6.44 6.90
CA TYR A 174 17.89 6.52 7.64
C TYR A 174 16.79 5.68 6.97
N GLN A 175 15.82 5.25 7.78
CA GLN A 175 14.69 4.48 7.28
C GLN A 175 13.75 5.37 6.42
N PRO A 176 13.42 4.97 5.17
CA PRO A 176 12.43 5.66 4.35
C PRO A 176 11.00 5.34 4.83
N ILE A 177 10.60 5.90 5.97
CA ILE A 177 9.32 5.59 6.63
C ILE A 177 8.11 5.77 5.70
N GLY A 178 8.13 6.80 4.85
CA GLY A 178 7.04 7.06 3.91
C GLY A 178 6.84 5.94 2.89
N LEU A 179 7.92 5.31 2.46
CA LEU A 179 7.90 4.24 1.45
C LEU A 179 7.54 2.87 2.04
N VAL A 180 7.92 2.61 3.30
CA VAL A 180 7.70 1.32 3.97
C VAL A 180 6.30 1.20 4.58
N ARG A 181 5.66 2.33 4.92
CA ARG A 181 4.52 2.37 5.85
C ARG A 181 3.22 1.86 5.25
#